data_AF-A0AAD4W3K4-F1
#
_entry.id   AF-A0AAD4W3K4-F1
#
_cell.length_a   1.000
_cell.length_b   1.000
_cell.length_c   1.000
_cell.angle_alpha   90.00
_cell.angle_beta   90.00
_cell.angle_gamma   90.00
#
_symmetry.space_group_name_H-M   'P 1'
#
loop_
_entity.id
_entity.type
_entity.pdbx_description
1 polymer ?
#
loop_
_entity_poly.entity_id
_entity_poly.type
_entity_poly.pdbx_seq_one_letter_code
_entity_poly.pdbx_strand_id
1 'polypeptide(L)'
;MGNPKGEEQRRVLLLCGDYMEDYEAMVPFQALQAFGVSVDAVSPSKKAGDICATAITIKVESTDQRKKCTAYPAVKLNVVLLGAAWLEPDPIDCCFTDGNLVTEAAWPGHPEFISQLMTLLDIRVSFY
;
A
#
# COMPACT_ATOMS: atom_id res chain seq x y z
N MET A 1 35.06 8.68 -14.09
CA MET A 1 33.76 9.03 -14.71
C MET A 1 32.73 9.00 -13.59
N GLY A 2 32.38 10.16 -13.05
CA GLY A 2 31.46 10.27 -11.92
C GLY A 2 30.03 9.97 -12.38
N ASN A 3 29.32 9.16 -11.60
CA ASN A 3 27.90 8.90 -11.78
C ASN A 3 27.17 10.26 -11.77
N PRO A 4 26.36 10.61 -12.79
CA PRO A 4 25.60 11.85 -12.77
C PRO A 4 24.67 11.82 -11.54
N LYS A 5 24.56 12.97 -10.87
CA LYS A 5 23.86 13.14 -9.60
C LYS A 5 22.42 12.59 -9.67
N GLY A 6 22.16 11.54 -8.89
CA GLY A 6 21.06 11.53 -7.92
C GLY A 6 19.65 11.18 -8.40
N GLU A 7 19.45 10.11 -9.16
CA GLU A 7 18.20 9.36 -9.00
C GLU A 7 18.41 8.41 -7.80
N GLU A 8 18.01 8.86 -6.61
CA GLU A 8 17.93 7.94 -5.47
C GLU A 8 16.98 6.81 -5.85
N GLN A 9 17.49 5.59 -5.92
CA GLN A 9 16.68 4.42 -6.21
C GLN A 9 15.62 4.29 -5.12
N ARG A 10 14.37 4.59 -5.47
CA ARG A 10 13.23 4.50 -4.56
C ARG A 10 13.08 3.07 -4.07
N ARG A 11 12.97 2.90 -2.76
CA ARG A 11 12.81 1.61 -2.10
C ARG A 11 11.50 1.58 -1.35
N VAL A 12 10.72 0.53 -1.55
CA VAL A 12 9.46 0.30 -0.85
C VAL A 12 9.55 -1.03 -0.13
N LEU A 13 9.16 -1.02 1.15
CA LEU A 13 9.02 -2.24 1.94
C LEU A 13 7.53 -2.62 1.97
N LEU A 14 7.19 -3.77 1.40
CA LEU A 14 5.88 -4.38 1.50
C LEU A 14 5.84 -5.33 2.70
N LEU A 15 4.96 -5.04 3.65
CA LEU A 15 4.73 -5.92 4.78
C LEU A 15 3.69 -6.96 4.37
N CYS A 16 4.14 -8.20 4.23
CA CYS A 16 3.31 -9.34 3.86
C CYS A 16 3.02 -10.22 5.07
N GLY A 17 1.89 -10.91 5.04
CA GLY A 17 1.49 -11.90 6.02
C GLY A 17 1.22 -13.23 5.35
N ASP A 18 1.28 -14.32 6.12
CA ASP A 18 0.57 -15.51 5.71
C ASP A 18 -0.91 -15.21 5.71
N TYR A 19 -1.54 -15.68 4.66
CA TYR A 19 -2.89 -15.36 4.32
C TYR A 19 -3.07 -13.84 4.09
N MET A 20 -2.38 -13.30 3.09
CA MET A 20 -2.65 -11.98 2.50
C MET A 20 -3.54 -12.13 1.26
N GLU A 21 -4.35 -11.12 0.91
CA GLU A 21 -5.12 -11.12 -0.34
C GLU A 21 -4.15 -11.06 -1.53
N ASP A 22 -4.37 -11.93 -2.52
CA ASP A 22 -3.41 -12.21 -3.58
C ASP A 22 -3.25 -11.05 -4.57
N TYR A 23 -4.34 -10.36 -4.90
CA TYR A 23 -4.30 -9.17 -5.75
C TYR A 23 -3.70 -7.97 -5.01
N GLU A 24 -4.05 -7.75 -3.73
CA GLU A 24 -3.54 -6.67 -2.89
C GLU A 24 -2.03 -6.78 -2.66
N ALA A 25 -1.48 -8.00 -2.66
CA ALA A 25 -0.04 -8.21 -2.58
C ALA A 25 0.65 -8.07 -3.94
N MET A 26 0.17 -8.82 -4.94
CA MET A 26 0.89 -8.99 -6.20
C MET A 26 0.78 -7.79 -7.13
N VAL A 27 -0.38 -7.12 -7.19
CA VAL A 27 -0.60 -6.01 -8.13
C VAL A 27 0.26 -4.80 -7.75
N PRO A 28 0.28 -4.31 -6.49
CA PRO A 28 1.15 -3.22 -6.11
C PRO A 28 2.64 -3.59 -6.22
N PHE A 29 3.00 -4.83 -5.85
CA PHE A 29 4.38 -5.30 -5.94
C PHE A 29 4.91 -5.26 -7.38
N GLN A 30 4.18 -5.86 -8.32
CA GLN A 30 4.57 -5.89 -9.73
C GLN A 30 4.51 -4.51 -10.37
N ALA A 31 3.50 -3.70 -10.04
CA ALA A 31 3.39 -2.34 -10.56
C ALA A 31 4.61 -1.51 -10.15
N LEU A 32 4.94 -1.44 -8.86
CA LEU A 32 6.09 -0.67 -8.37
C LEU A 32 7.42 -1.12 -9.00
N GLN A 33 7.62 -2.44 -9.16
CA GLN A 33 8.79 -2.97 -9.87
C GLN A 33 8.84 -2.54 -11.33
N ALA A 34 7.69 -2.52 -12.04
CA ALA A 34 7.61 -2.07 -13.42
C ALA A 34 8.01 -0.59 -13.59
N PHE A 35 7.84 0.24 -12.55
CA PHE A 35 8.29 1.64 -12.52
C PHE A 35 9.73 1.81 -12.00
N GLY A 36 10.49 0.73 -11.86
CA GLY A 36 11.90 0.78 -11.44
C GLY A 36 12.11 1.00 -9.94
N VAL A 37 11.06 0.86 -9.14
CA VAL A 37 11.15 0.91 -7.67
C VAL A 37 11.69 -0.42 -7.17
N SER A 38 12.67 -0.37 -6.26
CA SER A 38 13.14 -1.57 -5.58
C SER A 38 12.13 -1.93 -4.48
N VAL A 39 11.45 -3.06 -4.62
CA VAL A 39 10.43 -3.51 -3.66
C VAL A 39 10.93 -4.70 -2.87
N ASP A 40 11.00 -4.56 -1.55
CA ASP A 40 11.33 -5.63 -0.61
C ASP A 40 10.04 -6.12 0.05
N ALA A 41 9.72 -7.40 -0.03
CA ALA A 41 8.58 -7.98 0.69
C ALA A 41 9.09 -8.75 1.92
N VAL A 42 8.56 -8.44 3.11
CA VAL A 42 8.96 -9.09 4.36
C VAL A 42 7.73 -9.62 5.11
N SER A 43 7.88 -10.78 5.75
CA SER A 43 6.83 -11.39 6.55
C SER A 43 7.38 -11.86 7.90
N PRO A 44 6.67 -11.62 9.01
CA PRO A 44 7.13 -12.05 10.32
C PRO A 44 7.29 -13.57 10.35
N SER A 45 8.45 -14.03 10.80
CA SER A 45 8.83 -15.45 10.87
C SER A 45 9.24 -16.11 9.56
N LYS A 46 9.39 -15.35 8.47
CA LYS A 46 9.85 -15.85 7.16
C LYS A 46 11.20 -15.29 6.77
N LYS A 47 12.02 -16.11 6.10
CA LYS A 47 13.32 -15.74 5.54
C LYS A 47 13.18 -15.43 4.06
N ALA A 48 14.19 -14.75 3.52
CA ALA A 48 14.26 -14.49 2.08
C ALA A 48 14.16 -15.80 1.28
N GLY A 49 13.18 -15.88 0.38
CA GLY A 49 12.89 -17.08 -0.43
C GLY A 49 11.75 -17.96 0.08
N ASP A 50 11.21 -17.70 1.27
CA ASP A 50 10.04 -18.42 1.79
C ASP A 50 8.74 -17.95 1.12
N ILE A 51 7.84 -18.88 0.80
CA ILE A 51 6.54 -18.59 0.17
C ILE A 51 5.57 -18.11 1.26
N CYS A 52 4.95 -16.93 1.08
CA CYS A 52 3.80 -16.49 1.88
C CYS A 52 2.51 -17.11 1.31
N ALA A 53 1.72 -17.78 2.14
CA ALA A 53 0.40 -18.28 1.75
C ALA A 53 -0.58 -17.09 1.63
N THR A 54 -1.63 -17.20 0.82
CA THR A 54 -2.64 -16.14 0.61
C THR A 54 -4.02 -16.56 1.13
N ALA A 55 -4.73 -15.63 1.81
CA ALA A 55 -6.09 -15.62 2.39
C ALA A 55 -6.15 -14.44 3.40
N ILE A 56 -6.80 -14.45 4.57
CA ILE A 56 -7.28 -13.21 5.22
C ILE A 56 -6.76 -13.02 6.66
N THR A 57 -6.26 -11.82 6.99
CA THR A 57 -6.58 -10.98 8.20
C THR A 57 -5.49 -9.92 8.44
N ILE A 58 -5.86 -8.64 8.50
CA ILE A 58 -4.97 -7.53 8.90
C ILE A 58 -5.27 -7.14 10.36
N LYS A 59 -4.23 -7.08 11.19
CA LYS A 59 -4.26 -6.44 12.52
C LYS A 59 -3.39 -5.18 12.45
N VAL A 60 -4.02 -4.01 12.45
CA VAL A 60 -3.30 -2.72 12.47
C VAL A 60 -3.07 -2.31 13.92
N GLU A 61 -1.81 -2.10 14.28
CA GLU A 61 -1.43 -1.45 15.54
C GLU A 61 -1.18 0.04 15.24
N SER A 62 -1.96 0.91 15.88
CA SER A 62 -2.13 2.31 15.48
C SER A 62 -0.90 3.17 15.74
N THR A 63 -0.54 4.00 14.75
CA THR A 63 0.27 5.21 14.96
C THR A 63 -0.60 6.43 14.68
N ASP A 64 -0.94 7.17 15.74
CA ASP A 64 -1.58 8.50 15.78
C ASP A 64 -3.13 8.58 15.65
N GLN A 65 -3.78 9.24 16.63
CA GLN A 65 -5.24 9.32 16.83
C GLN A 65 -5.94 10.37 15.94
N ARG A 66 -5.32 10.83 14.86
CA ARG A 66 -5.84 11.93 14.03
C ARG A 66 -5.86 11.69 12.53
N LYS A 67 -5.52 10.49 12.07
CA LYS A 67 -5.49 10.18 10.64
C LYS A 67 -6.88 9.83 10.10
N LYS A 68 -7.14 10.23 8.86
CA LYS A 68 -8.33 9.86 8.07
C LYS A 68 -7.96 8.69 7.17
N CYS A 69 -8.74 7.62 7.20
CA CYS A 69 -8.49 6.48 6.34
C CYS A 69 -9.79 5.74 5.97
N THR A 70 -9.74 5.07 4.83
CA THR A 70 -10.71 4.04 4.47
C THR A 70 -10.08 2.65 4.60
N ALA A 71 -10.90 1.62 4.56
CA ALA A 71 -10.50 0.23 4.46
C ALA A 71 -11.72 -0.60 4.05
N TYR A 72 -11.60 -1.93 4.01
CA TYR A 72 -12.74 -2.79 3.73
C TYR A 72 -13.91 -2.51 4.71
N PRO A 73 -15.17 -2.41 4.27
CA PRO A 73 -16.29 -1.99 5.13
C PRO A 73 -16.43 -2.79 6.44
N ALA A 74 -16.08 -4.08 6.44
CA ALA A 74 -16.13 -4.91 7.65
C ALA A 74 -15.10 -4.49 8.73
N VAL A 75 -14.01 -3.81 8.36
CA VAL A 75 -13.00 -3.33 9.31
C VAL A 75 -13.26 -1.89 9.78
N LYS A 76 -14.36 -1.25 9.35
CA LYS A 76 -14.79 0.07 9.84
C LYS A 76 -14.79 0.17 11.36
N LEU A 77 -15.24 -0.88 12.03
CA LEU A 77 -15.26 -0.94 13.49
C LEU A 77 -13.85 -0.79 14.08
N ASN A 78 -12.83 -1.41 13.48
CA ASN A 78 -11.45 -1.29 13.94
C ASN A 78 -10.93 0.14 13.75
N VAL A 79 -11.22 0.78 12.62
CA VAL A 79 -10.79 2.16 12.34
C VAL A 79 -11.37 3.13 13.36
N VAL A 80 -12.68 3.02 13.63
CA VAL A 80 -13.36 3.87 14.60
C VAL A 80 -12.88 3.58 16.03
N LEU A 81 -12.68 2.31 16.41
CA LEU A 81 -12.18 1.93 17.73
C LEU A 81 -10.75 2.43 18.00
N LEU A 82 -9.93 2.56 16.94
CA LEU A 82 -8.58 3.11 17.03
C LEU A 82 -8.55 4.65 17.02
N GLY A 83 -9.72 5.31 16.95
CA GLY A 83 -9.86 6.77 16.98
C GLY A 83 -9.54 7.47 15.65
N ALA A 84 -9.41 6.73 14.55
CA ALA A 84 -9.22 7.29 13.22
C ALA A 84 -10.55 7.74 12.60
N ALA A 85 -10.51 8.75 11.72
CA ALA A 85 -11.69 9.27 11.03
C ALA A 85 -11.99 8.42 9.79
N TRP A 86 -13.13 7.72 9.82
CA TRP A 86 -13.57 6.85 8.74
C TRP A 86 -14.02 7.63 7.50
N LEU A 87 -13.46 7.29 6.34
CA LEU A 87 -13.92 7.74 5.03
C LEU A 87 -14.71 6.61 4.37
N GLU A 88 -15.97 6.87 4.05
CA GLU A 88 -16.85 5.87 3.45
C GLU A 88 -16.38 5.53 2.03
N PRO A 89 -16.10 4.24 1.74
CA PRO A 89 -15.67 3.83 0.42
C PRO A 89 -16.86 3.62 -0.51
N ASP A 90 -17.44 4.73 -0.95
CA ASP A 90 -18.54 4.77 -1.92
C ASP A 90 -18.16 5.71 -3.07
N PRO A 91 -17.78 5.19 -4.25
CA PRO A 91 -17.75 3.78 -4.65
C PRO A 91 -16.54 2.98 -4.10
N ILE A 92 -16.61 1.64 -4.12
CA ILE A 92 -15.62 0.75 -3.45
C ILE A 92 -14.20 0.81 -4.03
N ASP A 93 -14.05 1.33 -5.24
CA ASP A 93 -12.79 1.58 -5.94
C ASP A 93 -12.10 2.88 -5.50
N CYS A 94 -12.72 3.68 -4.62
CA CYS A 94 -12.12 4.93 -4.18
C CYS A 94 -10.93 4.72 -3.21
N CYS A 95 -9.92 5.57 -3.37
CA CYS A 95 -8.75 5.64 -2.50
C CYS A 95 -8.62 7.03 -1.88
N PHE A 96 -8.11 7.09 -0.64
CA PHE A 96 -7.89 8.37 0.06
C PHE A 96 -6.44 8.51 0.52
N THR A 97 -5.89 9.70 0.32
CA THR A 97 -4.58 10.11 0.85
C THR A 97 -4.76 11.11 1.99
N ASP A 98 -4.19 10.82 3.15
CA ASP A 98 -4.06 11.72 4.29
C ASP A 98 -2.57 11.93 4.64
N GLY A 99 -2.01 13.02 4.13
CA GLY A 99 -0.58 13.32 4.28
C GLY A 99 0.31 12.27 3.61
N ASN A 100 0.91 11.41 4.42
CA ASN A 100 1.77 10.32 3.97
C ASN A 100 1.10 8.93 3.99
N LEU A 101 -0.20 8.87 4.30
CA LEU A 101 -0.97 7.64 4.36
C LEU A 101 -1.90 7.57 3.14
N VAL A 102 -1.73 6.54 2.29
CA VAL A 102 -2.68 6.21 1.22
C VAL A 102 -3.46 4.98 1.67
N THR A 103 -4.78 5.01 1.50
CA THR A 103 -5.69 3.93 1.89
C THR A 103 -6.66 3.58 0.77
N GLU A 104 -6.95 2.30 0.64
CA GLU A 104 -7.85 1.70 -0.36
C GLU A 104 -8.81 0.75 0.37
N ALA A 105 -10.03 0.57 -0.15
CA ALA A 105 -11.03 -0.27 0.48
C ALA A 105 -11.01 -1.73 0.01
N ALA A 106 -10.72 -1.99 -1.26
CA ALA A 106 -10.61 -3.30 -1.86
C ALA A 106 -9.91 -3.22 -3.23
N TRP A 107 -9.49 -4.38 -3.75
CA TRP A 107 -8.79 -4.57 -5.04
C TRP A 107 -9.27 -3.78 -6.27
N PRO A 108 -10.55 -3.35 -6.43
CA PRO A 108 -10.92 -2.49 -7.55
C PRO A 108 -10.20 -1.13 -7.54
N GLY A 109 -9.73 -0.67 -6.38
CA GLY A 109 -9.08 0.63 -6.21
C GLY A 109 -7.59 0.66 -6.58
N HIS A 110 -6.98 -0.48 -6.92
CA HIS A 110 -5.54 -0.57 -7.19
C HIS A 110 -5.02 0.51 -8.17
N PRO A 111 -5.72 0.85 -9.27
CA PRO A 111 -5.25 1.90 -10.16
C PRO A 111 -5.12 3.26 -9.47
N GLU A 112 -6.09 3.61 -8.62
CA GLU A 112 -6.08 4.88 -7.88
C GLU A 112 -5.06 4.83 -6.73
N PHE A 113 -5.00 3.73 -5.98
CA PHE A 113 -4.03 3.51 -4.92
C PHE A 113 -2.59 3.66 -5.42
N ILE A 114 -2.25 2.96 -6.51
CA ILE A 114 -0.93 2.99 -7.12
C ILE A 114 -0.61 4.40 -7.62
N SER A 115 -1.57 5.09 -8.24
CA SER A 115 -1.39 6.48 -8.71
C SER A 115 -1.13 7.47 -7.57
N GLN A 116 -1.90 7.38 -6.49
CA GLN A 116 -1.73 8.22 -5.30
C GLN A 116 -0.38 7.92 -4.61
N LEU A 117 -0.02 6.65 -4.49
CA LEU A 117 1.29 6.23 -3.94
C LEU A 117 2.45 6.72 -4.80
N MET A 118 2.34 6.65 -6.13
CA MET A 118 3.34 7.20 -7.05
C MET A 118 3.51 8.69 -6.89
N THR A 119 2.42 9.41 -6.67
CA THR A 119 2.47 10.86 -6.43
C THR A 119 3.24 11.17 -5.15
N LEU A 120 3.04 10.41 -4.08
CA LEU A 120 3.81 10.56 -2.83
C LEU A 120 5.28 10.18 -2.98
N LEU A 121 5.58 9.22 -3.85
CA LEU A 121 6.95 8.83 -4.20
C LEU A 121 7.57 9.77 -5.25
N ASP A 122 6.83 10.76 -5.78
CA ASP A 122 7.23 11.66 -6.87
C ASP A 122 7.62 10.91 -8.18
N ILE A 123 6.94 9.81 -8.46
CA ILE A 123 7.04 9.04 -9.71
C ILE A 123 6.00 9.57 -10.69
N ARG A 124 6.39 9.90 -11.93
CA ARG A 124 5.48 10.37 -12.97
C ARG A 124 5.73 9.65 -14.28
N VAL A 125 4.64 9.34 -14.97
CA VAL A 125 4.66 8.76 -16.32
C VAL A 125 4.13 9.81 -17.28
N SER A 126 4.92 10.18 -18.28
CA SER A 126 4.54 11.13 -19.32
C SER A 126 4.53 10.46 -20.68
N PHE A 127 3.49 10.72 -21.48
CA PHE A 127 3.40 10.31 -22.87
C PHE A 127 3.54 11.53 -23.78
N TYR A 128 4.05 11.32 -24.99
CA TYR A 128 4.27 12.34 -26.02
C TYR A 128 3.17 12.32 -27.07
#